data_AF-A0A1V5V9F1-F1
#
_entry.id   AF-A0A1V5V9F1-F1
#
_cell.length_a   1.000
_cell.length_b   1.000
_cell.length_c   1.000
_cell.angle_alpha   90.00
_cell.angle_beta   90.00
_cell.angle_gamma   90.00
#
_symmetry.space_group_name_H-M   'P 1'
#
loop_
_entity.id
_entity.type
_entity.pdbx_description
1 polymer ?
#
loop_
_entity_poly.entity_id
_entity_poly.type
_entity_poly.pdbx_seq_one_letter_code
_entity_poly.pdbx_strand_id
1 'polypeptide(L)'
;MQQELDAVKQQMQEKIDRITEPGAVVVVDIGIPESVRIFVDRFDILLARPIIGADGSVSGHYYWAVCFEVGFDQGGPQNVRLFKMDNVREERDDLVHFTDHREYSCFIESLDVVDTMGRSDFKQWRQYKNYKMDAFERLYANFSSEAMEMALNWEKPL
;
A
#
# COMPACT_ATOMS: atom_id res chain seq x y z
N MET A 1 3.96 -9.31 -22.40
CA MET A 1 3.33 -9.69 -21.12
C MET A 1 4.14 -9.27 -19.90
N GLN A 2 5.30 -9.85 -19.57
CA GLN A 2 6.01 -9.46 -18.32
C GLN A 2 6.40 -7.97 -18.29
N GLN A 3 7.00 -7.46 -19.37
CA GLN A 3 7.33 -6.02 -19.49
C GLN A 3 6.10 -5.10 -19.39
N GLU A 4 4.93 -5.56 -19.87
CA GLU A 4 3.68 -4.79 -19.77
C GLU A 4 3.17 -4.78 -18.32
N LEU A 5 3.26 -5.91 -17.61
CA LEU A 5 2.89 -6.00 -16.20
C LEU A 5 3.84 -5.18 -15.32
N ASP A 6 5.13 -5.14 -15.64
CA ASP A 6 6.09 -4.28 -14.94
C ASP A 6 5.78 -2.79 -15.16
N ALA A 7 5.37 -2.40 -16.38
CA ALA A 7 4.94 -1.04 -16.69
C ALA A 7 3.64 -0.66 -15.96
N VAL A 8 2.65 -1.57 -15.93
CA VAL A 8 1.39 -1.37 -15.20
C VAL A 8 1.62 -1.27 -13.70
N LYS A 9 2.48 -2.14 -13.15
CA LYS A 9 2.93 -2.07 -11.77
C LYS A 9 3.56 -0.70 -11.47
N GLN A 10 4.49 -0.25 -12.30
CA GLN A 10 5.18 1.02 -12.13
C GLN A 10 4.21 2.21 -12.20
N GLN A 11 3.27 2.20 -13.15
CA GLN A 11 2.23 3.22 -13.25
C GLN A 11 1.37 3.28 -11.98
N MET A 12 1.03 2.14 -11.40
CA MET A 12 0.29 2.09 -10.14
C MET A 12 1.13 2.59 -8.96
N GLN A 13 2.42 2.21 -8.90
CA GLN A 13 3.34 2.73 -7.89
C GLN A 13 3.41 4.26 -7.94
N GLU A 14 3.56 4.85 -9.13
CA GLU A 14 3.62 6.31 -9.29
C GLU A 14 2.34 7.02 -8.83
N LYS A 15 1.18 6.36 -8.96
CA LYS A 15 -0.09 6.90 -8.43
C LYS A 15 -0.09 6.85 -6.91
N ILE A 16 0.30 5.72 -6.33
CA ILE A 16 0.41 5.55 -4.88
C ILE A 16 1.39 6.59 -4.30
N ASP A 17 2.57 6.75 -4.88
CA ASP A 17 3.60 7.67 -4.38
C ASP A 17 3.09 9.11 -4.28
N ARG A 18 2.22 9.55 -5.20
CA ARG A 18 1.60 10.89 -5.18
C ARG A 18 0.62 11.08 -4.04
N ILE A 19 -0.09 10.02 -3.65
CA ILE A 19 -1.13 10.08 -2.61
C ILE A 19 -0.60 9.68 -1.24
N THR A 20 0.50 8.93 -1.17
CA THR A 20 1.16 8.50 0.08
C THR A 20 2.27 9.46 0.53
N GLU A 21 2.21 10.71 0.09
CA GLU A 21 3.04 11.77 0.63
C GLU A 21 2.87 11.91 2.17
N PRO A 22 3.86 12.51 2.89
CA PRO A 22 3.77 12.81 4.33
C PRO A 22 2.37 13.14 4.87
N GLY A 23 1.83 12.29 5.74
CA GLY A 23 0.53 12.51 6.39
C GLY A 23 -0.65 11.84 5.70
N ALA A 24 -0.42 11.14 4.58
CA ALA A 24 -1.41 10.28 3.97
C ALA A 24 -1.86 9.14 4.88
N VAL A 25 -3.12 8.74 4.72
CA VAL A 25 -3.76 7.68 5.49
C VAL A 25 -4.36 6.67 4.52
N VAL A 26 -4.11 5.39 4.80
CA VAL A 26 -4.92 4.32 4.23
C VAL A 26 -6.06 4.06 5.21
N VAL A 27 -7.29 4.24 4.75
CA VAL A 27 -8.47 3.92 5.54
C VAL A 27 -9.01 2.58 5.04
N VAL A 28 -9.06 1.61 5.94
CA VAL A 28 -9.67 0.31 5.70
C VAL A 28 -11.05 0.33 6.34
N ASP A 29 -12.09 0.37 5.51
CA ASP A 29 -13.46 0.16 5.93
C ASP A 29 -13.74 -1.34 6.01
N ILE A 30 -13.85 -1.82 7.25
CA ILE A 30 -14.08 -3.22 7.59
C ILE A 30 -15.56 -3.56 7.73
N GLY A 31 -16.48 -2.67 7.32
CA GLY A 31 -17.93 -2.93 7.29
C GLY A 31 -18.61 -2.95 8.66
N ILE A 32 -17.93 -2.49 9.71
CA ILE A 32 -18.48 -2.18 11.03
C ILE A 32 -18.38 -0.66 11.27
N PRO A 33 -19.02 -0.06 12.31
CA PRO A 33 -18.97 1.39 12.55
C PRO A 33 -17.55 1.98 12.78
N GLU A 34 -16.52 1.15 12.72
CA GLU A 34 -15.13 1.50 12.96
C GLU A 34 -14.33 1.27 11.68
N SER A 35 -13.73 2.33 11.16
CA SER A 35 -12.71 2.27 10.11
C SER A 35 -11.33 2.15 10.75
N VAL A 36 -10.45 1.32 10.22
CA VAL A 36 -9.03 1.32 10.63
C VAL A 36 -8.30 2.36 9.81
N ARG A 37 -7.76 3.39 10.48
CA ARG A 37 -6.90 4.40 9.86
C ARG A 37 -5.44 3.98 10.04
N ILE A 38 -4.71 3.87 8.93
CA ILE A 38 -3.30 3.47 8.89
C ILE A 38 -2.50 4.68 8.41
N PHE A 39 -1.63 5.18 9.29
CA PHE A 39 -0.67 6.21 8.92
C PHE A 39 0.44 5.58 8.09
N VAL A 40 0.51 5.97 6.81
CA VAL A 40 1.43 5.34 5.86
C VAL A 40 2.83 5.92 6.02
N ASP A 41 3.80 5.05 6.25
CA ASP A 41 5.21 5.39 6.14
C ASP A 41 5.76 5.10 4.73
N ARG A 42 5.34 3.96 4.15
CA ARG A 42 5.73 3.49 2.82
C ARG A 42 4.65 2.55 2.28
N PHE A 43 4.36 2.62 0.99
CA PHE A 43 3.41 1.75 0.33
C PHE A 43 3.97 1.30 -1.02
N ASP A 44 4.30 0.01 -1.13
CA ASP A 44 4.94 -0.54 -2.32
C ASP A 44 3.99 -1.50 -3.03
N ILE A 45 3.77 -1.29 -4.32
CA ILE A 45 3.22 -2.29 -5.21
C ILE A 45 4.27 -3.38 -5.40
N LEU A 46 3.91 -4.62 -5.08
CA LEU A 46 4.78 -5.78 -5.21
C LEU A 46 4.75 -6.28 -6.66
N LEU A 47 3.55 -6.60 -7.15
CA LEU A 47 3.34 -7.14 -8.49
C LEU A 47 1.97 -6.75 -9.05
N ALA A 48 1.84 -6.79 -10.37
CA ALA A 48 0.58 -6.65 -11.09
C ALA A 48 0.23 -7.95 -11.82
N ARG A 49 -1.07 -8.23 -11.95
CA ARG A 49 -1.60 -9.40 -12.66
C ARG A 49 -2.79 -9.00 -13.52
N PRO A 50 -2.93 -9.60 -14.71
CA PRO A 50 -4.05 -9.30 -15.58
C PRO A 50 -5.31 -10.01 -15.09
N ILE A 51 -6.47 -9.37 -15.27
CA ILE A 51 -7.78 -9.98 -15.12
C ILE A 51 -8.24 -10.39 -16.51
N ILE A 52 -8.32 -11.70 -16.75
CA ILE A 52 -8.74 -12.24 -18.05
C ILE A 52 -10.26 -12.35 -18.09
N GLY A 53 -10.88 -11.65 -19.04
CA GLY A 53 -12.31 -11.69 -19.30
C GLY A 53 -12.75 -13.01 -19.94
N ALA A 54 -14.06 -13.24 -20.00
CA ALA A 54 -14.65 -14.46 -20.56
C ALA A 54 -14.32 -14.67 -22.05
N ASP A 55 -13.99 -13.59 -22.78
CA ASP A 55 -13.57 -13.62 -24.17
C ASP A 55 -12.04 -13.82 -24.36
N GLY A 56 -11.30 -14.00 -23.26
CA GLY A 56 -9.85 -14.14 -23.26
C GLY A 56 -9.08 -12.81 -23.34
N SER A 57 -9.77 -11.67 -23.38
CA SER A 57 -9.14 -10.35 -23.37
C SER A 57 -8.72 -9.93 -21.95
N VAL A 58 -7.75 -9.01 -21.85
CA VAL A 58 -7.41 -8.38 -20.57
C VAL A 58 -8.47 -7.33 -20.25
N SER A 59 -9.28 -7.58 -19.23
CA SER A 59 -10.35 -6.70 -18.77
C SER A 59 -9.89 -5.68 -17.72
N GLY A 60 -8.71 -5.88 -17.14
CA GLY A 60 -8.13 -5.02 -16.11
C GLY A 60 -6.91 -5.64 -15.45
N HIS A 61 -6.49 -5.07 -14.33
CA HIS A 61 -5.39 -5.58 -13.53
C HIS A 61 -5.75 -5.53 -12.04
N TYR A 62 -5.24 -6.49 -11.28
CA TYR A 62 -5.16 -6.41 -9.83
C TYR A 62 -3.70 -6.34 -9.40
N TYR A 63 -3.50 -5.90 -8.17
CA TYR A 63 -2.18 -5.64 -7.61
C TYR A 63 -2.03 -6.30 -6.27
N TRP A 64 -0.84 -6.79 -5.97
CA TRP A 64 -0.45 -7.02 -4.58
C TRP A 64 0.40 -5.86 -4.11
N ALA A 65 0.16 -5.41 -2.88
CA ALA A 65 0.86 -4.29 -2.30
C ALA A 65 1.14 -4.49 -0.82
N VAL A 66 2.24 -3.92 -0.35
CA VAL A 66 2.61 -3.90 1.06
C VAL A 66 2.59 -2.46 1.59
N CYS A 67 1.92 -2.26 2.71
CA CYS A 67 1.84 -1.00 3.42
C CYS A 67 2.59 -1.12 4.74
N PHE A 68 3.51 -0.20 4.97
CA PHE A 68 4.25 -0.03 6.21
C PHE A 68 3.62 1.10 7.02
N GLU A 69 3.17 0.77 8.23
CA GLU A 69 2.62 1.74 9.16
C GLU A 69 3.74 2.48 9.90
N VAL A 70 3.55 3.79 10.14
CA VAL A 70 4.47 4.58 10.95
C VAL A 70 4.61 3.97 12.35
N GLY A 71 5.85 3.81 12.85
CA GLY A 71 6.11 3.38 14.22
C GLY A 71 6.61 4.51 15.10
N PHE A 72 5.69 5.27 15.68
CA PHE A 72 6.05 6.43 16.52
C PHE A 72 6.89 6.07 17.76
N ASP A 73 6.95 4.78 18.14
CA ASP A 73 7.80 4.24 19.21
C ASP A 73 9.29 4.09 18.83
N GLN A 74 9.66 4.37 17.57
CA GLN A 74 11.03 4.33 17.05
C GLN A 74 11.65 2.91 17.04
N GLY A 75 10.84 1.85 17.03
CA GLY A 75 11.31 0.46 16.88
C GLY A 75 11.45 -0.04 15.44
N GLY A 76 10.83 0.67 14.48
CA GLY A 76 10.57 0.20 13.12
C GLY A 76 9.11 0.46 12.74
N PRO A 77 8.59 -0.04 11.61
CA PRO A 77 7.17 0.03 11.29
C PRO A 77 6.34 -0.67 12.38
N GLN A 78 5.26 -0.05 12.84
CA GLN A 78 4.42 -0.63 13.90
C GLN A 78 3.69 -1.89 13.40
N ASN A 79 3.20 -1.84 12.15
CA ASN A 79 2.60 -2.96 11.46
C ASN A 79 3.03 -2.96 9.99
N VAL A 80 3.03 -4.14 9.39
CA VAL A 80 3.20 -4.36 7.95
C VAL A 80 1.94 -5.06 7.44
N ARG A 81 1.29 -4.51 6.43
CA ARG A 81 0.00 -5.01 5.91
C ARG A 81 0.12 -5.37 4.44
N LEU A 82 -0.34 -6.55 4.09
CA LEU A 82 -0.41 -7.03 2.72
C LEU A 82 -1.85 -6.86 2.22
N PHE A 83 -1.98 -6.24 1.04
CA PHE A 83 -3.24 -6.03 0.35
C PHE A 83 -3.20 -6.70 -1.02
N LYS A 84 -4.32 -7.29 -1.41
CA LYS A 84 -4.63 -7.62 -2.80
C LYS A 84 -5.63 -6.60 -3.30
N MET A 85 -5.17 -5.62 -4.06
CA MET A 85 -5.98 -4.53 -4.56
C MET A 85 -6.74 -4.98 -5.82
N ASP A 86 -7.96 -5.47 -5.61
CA ASP A 86 -8.92 -5.80 -6.67
C ASP A 86 -9.85 -4.60 -6.95
N ASN A 87 -10.39 -4.51 -8.17
CA ASN A 87 -11.34 -3.44 -8.58
C ASN A 87 -10.86 -2.03 -8.21
N VAL A 88 -9.58 -1.74 -8.48
CA VAL A 88 -8.96 -0.43 -8.20
C VAL A 88 -9.62 0.66 -9.03
N ARG A 89 -10.08 1.72 -8.36
CA ARG A 89 -10.72 2.89 -8.96
C ARG A 89 -10.06 4.16 -8.44
N GLU A 90 -9.72 5.04 -9.37
CA GLU A 90 -9.29 6.40 -9.06
C GLU A 90 -10.54 7.27 -9.02
N GLU A 91 -11.02 7.57 -7.82
CA GLU A 91 -12.23 8.38 -7.62
C GLU A 91 -11.90 9.88 -7.74
N ARG A 92 -10.69 10.26 -7.33
CA ARG A 92 -10.06 11.59 -7.50
C ARG A 92 -8.54 11.42 -7.61
N ASP A 93 -7.82 12.45 -8.06
CA ASP A 93 -6.35 12.47 -8.16
C ASP A 93 -5.64 12.16 -6.81
N ASP A 94 -6.35 12.33 -5.70
CA ASP A 94 -5.87 12.12 -4.34
C ASP A 94 -6.56 10.96 -3.59
N LEU A 95 -7.40 10.20 -4.27
CA LEU A 95 -8.25 9.15 -3.69
C LEU A 95 -8.31 7.91 -4.58
N VAL A 96 -7.72 6.82 -4.09
CA VAL A 96 -7.81 5.49 -4.72
C VAL A 96 -8.68 4.60 -3.86
N HIS A 97 -9.73 4.02 -4.46
CA HIS A 97 -10.58 3.00 -3.86
C HIS A 97 -10.21 1.62 -4.40
N PHE A 98 -10.27 0.59 -3.57
CA PHE A 98 -10.10 -0.80 -3.97
C PHE A 98 -10.80 -1.77 -3.01
N THR A 99 -10.98 -3.00 -3.45
CA THR A 99 -11.46 -4.10 -2.61
C THR A 99 -10.30 -5.04 -2.31
N ASP A 100 -10.10 -5.38 -1.03
CA ASP A 100 -9.08 -6.37 -0.65
C ASP A 100 -9.57 -7.82 -0.85
N HIS A 101 -8.66 -8.81 -0.86
CA HIS A 101 -9.01 -10.25 -0.92
C HIS A 101 -9.95 -10.73 0.20
N ARG A 102 -10.10 -9.93 1.26
CA ARG A 102 -11.02 -10.16 2.39
C ARG A 102 -12.38 -9.50 2.20
N GLU A 103 -12.65 -8.97 1.02
CA GLU A 103 -13.86 -8.23 0.65
C GLU A 103 -14.06 -6.90 1.40
N TYR A 104 -13.00 -6.40 2.04
CA TYR A 104 -13.02 -5.08 2.67
C TYR A 104 -12.90 -3.97 1.65
N SER A 105 -13.65 -2.89 1.89
CA SER A 105 -13.58 -1.66 1.11
C SER A 105 -12.44 -0.81 1.64
N CYS A 106 -11.43 -0.57 0.83
CA CYS A 106 -10.25 0.18 1.21
C CYS A 106 -10.16 1.45 0.37
N PHE A 107 -9.72 2.54 0.99
CA PHE A 107 -9.32 3.72 0.24
C PHE A 107 -8.04 4.34 0.77
N ILE A 108 -7.28 4.93 -0.14
CA ILE A 108 -6.03 5.63 0.13
C ILE A 108 -6.29 7.10 -0.16
N GLU A 109 -6.16 7.96 0.85
CA GLU A 109 -6.45 9.38 0.73
C GLU A 109 -5.33 10.22 1.38
N SER A 110 -4.95 11.31 0.71
CA SER A 110 -3.93 12.24 1.21
C SER A 110 -4.46 13.26 2.23
N LEU A 111 -5.79 13.39 2.36
CA LEU A 111 -6.47 14.56 2.92
C LEU A 111 -6.79 14.51 4.42
N ASP A 112 -6.48 13.42 5.13
CA ASP A 112 -6.77 13.40 6.56
C ASP A 112 -5.78 14.38 7.25
N VAL A 113 -6.30 15.55 7.63
CA VAL A 113 -5.51 16.65 8.17
C VAL A 113 -4.88 16.17 9.47
N VAL A 114 -3.64 15.71 9.39
CA VAL A 114 -2.82 15.45 10.57
C VAL A 114 -2.77 16.77 11.34
N ASP A 115 -3.30 16.74 12.56
CA ASP A 115 -3.30 17.90 13.46
C ASP A 115 -1.86 18.34 13.78
N THR A 116 -1.71 19.47 14.46
CA THR A 116 -0.38 20.00 14.80
C THR A 116 0.49 19.04 15.62
N MET A 117 -0.11 18.15 16.43
CA MET A 117 0.65 17.17 17.21
C MET A 117 1.11 16.03 16.31
N GLY A 118 0.22 15.46 15.50
CA GLY A 118 0.59 14.41 14.55
C GLY A 118 1.66 14.89 13.57
N ARG A 119 1.64 16.17 13.13
CA ARG A 119 2.69 16.73 12.26
C ARG A 119 4.07 16.71 12.93
N SER A 120 4.13 16.94 14.24
CA SER A 120 5.37 16.85 15.02
C SER A 120 5.85 15.40 15.11
N ASP A 121 4.95 14.47 15.37
CA ASP A 121 5.27 13.04 15.48
C ASP A 121 5.79 12.49 14.15
N PHE A 122 5.14 12.83 13.03
CA PHE A 122 5.61 12.49 11.69
C PHE A 122 6.99 13.09 11.38
N LYS A 123 7.23 14.33 11.80
CA LYS A 123 8.54 14.98 11.64
C LYS A 123 9.61 14.24 12.44
N GLN A 124 9.33 13.88 13.69
CA GLN A 124 10.26 13.15 14.55
C GLN A 124 10.56 11.75 14.00
N TRP A 125 9.52 11.01 13.59
CA TRP A 125 9.64 9.71 12.94
C TRP A 125 10.58 9.76 11.73
N ARG A 126 10.41 10.76 10.85
CA ARG A 126 11.26 10.93 9.67
C ARG A 126 12.71 11.23 10.00
N GLN A 127 12.95 12.08 11.00
CA GLN A 127 14.30 12.36 11.46
C GLN A 127 14.97 11.09 11.99
N TYR A 128 14.23 10.29 12.76
CA TYR A 128 14.70 9.01 13.26
C TYR A 128 15.01 8.03 12.12
N LYS A 129 14.08 7.86 11.17
CA LYS A 129 14.27 7.00 9.99
C LYS A 129 15.49 7.43 9.17
N ASN A 130 15.65 8.72 8.93
CA ASN A 130 16.79 9.26 8.18
C ASN A 130 18.13 8.99 8.89
N TYR A 131 18.17 9.10 10.22
CA TYR A 131 19.36 8.76 11.00
C TYR A 131 19.71 7.26 10.96
N LYS A 132 18.71 6.40 10.70
CA LYS A 132 18.84 4.93 10.64
C LYS A 132 18.58 4.36 9.24
N MET A 133 18.76 5.16 8.19
CA MET A 133 18.31 4.84 6.83
C MET A 133 18.72 3.44 6.38
N ASP A 134 19.99 3.07 6.51
CA ASP A 134 20.48 1.74 6.09
C ASP A 134 19.84 0.57 6.87
N ALA A 135 19.47 0.78 8.12
CA ALA A 135 18.76 -0.24 8.90
C ALA A 135 17.32 -0.39 8.42
N PHE A 136 16.65 0.74 8.14
CA PHE A 136 15.29 0.77 7.62
C PHE A 136 15.20 0.18 6.21
N GLU A 137 16.11 0.53 5.30
CA GLU A 137 16.11 -0.04 3.94
C GLU A 137 16.31 -1.56 3.96
N ARG A 138 17.17 -2.08 4.84
CA ARG A 138 17.30 -3.54 5.03
C ARG A 138 16.02 -4.16 5.57
N LEU A 139 15.38 -3.52 6.54
CA LEU A 139 14.14 -4.00 7.13
C LEU A 139 12.99 -3.99 6.12
N TYR A 140 12.82 -2.93 5.33
CA TYR A 140 11.83 -2.87 4.26
C TYR A 140 12.11 -3.90 3.19
N ALA A 141 13.36 -4.07 2.76
CA ALA A 141 13.71 -5.07 1.76
C ALA A 141 13.35 -6.49 2.22
N ASN A 142 13.63 -6.82 3.49
CA ASN A 142 13.28 -8.12 4.06
C ASN A 142 11.76 -8.35 4.07
N PHE A 143 11.00 -7.37 4.60
CA PHE A 143 9.54 -7.47 4.65
C PHE A 143 8.90 -7.50 3.26
N SER A 144 9.37 -6.68 2.32
CA SER A 144 8.88 -6.70 0.95
C SER A 144 9.19 -8.02 0.24
N SER A 145 10.34 -8.65 0.53
CA SER A 145 10.67 -9.98 0.01
C SER A 145 9.73 -11.05 0.56
N GLU A 146 9.48 -11.06 1.87
CA GLU A 146 8.55 -12.00 2.50
C GLU A 146 7.12 -11.79 1.98
N ALA A 147 6.66 -10.54 1.90
CA ALA A 147 5.35 -10.18 1.37
C ALA A 147 5.18 -10.61 -0.10
N MET A 148 6.23 -10.47 -0.92
CA MET A 148 6.26 -10.96 -2.29
C MET A 148 6.09 -12.48 -2.34
N GLU A 149 6.82 -13.23 -1.51
CA GLU A 149 6.67 -14.69 -1.45
C GLU A 149 5.26 -15.10 -1.03
N MET A 150 4.68 -14.44 -0.04
CA MET A 150 3.30 -14.67 0.39
C MET A 150 2.29 -14.41 -0.73
N ALA A 151 2.42 -13.28 -1.43
CA ALA A 151 1.57 -12.94 -2.57
C ALA A 151 1.68 -14.00 -3.68
N LEU A 152 2.89 -14.38 -4.07
CA LEU A 152 3.10 -15.41 -5.09
C LEU A 152 2.56 -16.78 -4.68
N ASN A 153 2.65 -17.14 -3.40
CA ASN A 153 2.09 -18.38 -2.88
C ASN A 153 0.56 -18.37 -2.89
N TRP A 154 -0.07 -17.23 -2.63
CA TRP A 154 -1.52 -17.08 -2.70
C TRP A 154 -2.08 -17.28 -4.11
N GLU A 155 -1.32 -16.86 -5.12
CA GLU A 155 -1.71 -16.96 -6.53
C GLU A 155 -1.51 -18.36 -7.14
N LYS A 156 -0.94 -19.32 -6.39
CA LYS A 156 -0.76 -20.68 -6.89
C LYS A 156 -2.13 -21.37 -7.01
N PRO A 157 -2.42 -22.03 -8.15
CA PRO A 157 -3.60 -22.88 -8.24
C PRO A 157 -3.51 -24.01 -7.20
N LEU A 158 -4.63 -24.29 -6.54
CA LEU A 158 -4.80 -25.41 -5.61
C LEU A 158 -4.63 -26.76 -6.33
#